data_AF-A0A448DAP1-F1
#
_entry.id   AF-A0A448DAP1-F1
#
_cell.length_a   1.000
_cell.length_b   1.000
_cell.length_c   1.000
_cell.angle_alpha   90.00
_cell.angle_beta   90.00
_cell.angle_gamma   90.00
#
_symmetry.space_group_name_H-M   'P 1'
#
loop_
_entity.id
_entity.type
_entity.pdbx_description
1 polymer ?
#
loop_
_entity_poly.entity_id
_entity_poly.type
_entity_poly.pdbx_seq_one_letter_code
_entity_poly.pdbx_strand_id
1 'polypeptide(L)'
;MISILYFGVLKQRLKTERETLEWKGGCGIDLLAILRARGAEWDDALAEDKIFRIVINKQISPWEAEIPDGAEVGLLPPVTGG
;
A
#
# COMPACT_ATOMS: atom_id res chain seq x y z
N MET A 1 12.42 6.12 -6.82
CA MET A 1 12.04 5.48 -5.54
C MET A 1 10.71 6.06 -5.08
N ILE A 2 9.84 5.28 -4.45
CA ILE A 2 8.57 5.77 -3.86
C ILE A 2 8.58 5.64 -2.35
N SER A 3 7.82 6.48 -1.65
CA SER A 3 7.59 6.36 -0.21
C SER A 3 6.26 5.68 0.04
N ILE A 4 6.25 4.61 0.82
CA ILE A 4 5.03 3.87 1.15
C ILE A 4 4.68 4.13 2.61
N LEU A 5 3.43 4.47 2.88
CA LEU A 5 2.88 4.75 4.21
C LEU A 5 1.80 3.74 4.54
N TYR A 6 1.91 3.10 5.70
CA TYR A 6 0.93 2.14 6.21
C TYR A 6 0.16 2.74 7.37
N PHE A 7 -1.16 2.54 7.37
CA PHE A 7 -2.05 3.12 8.36
C PHE A 7 -2.82 2.07 9.16
N GLY A 8 -3.31 2.47 10.34
CA GLY A 8 -4.19 1.65 11.18
C GLY A 8 -3.64 0.25 11.47
N VAL A 9 -4.45 -0.77 11.15
CA VAL A 9 -4.10 -2.18 11.38
C VAL A 9 -2.88 -2.64 10.59
N LEU A 10 -2.62 -2.06 9.41
CA LEU A 10 -1.46 -2.43 8.59
C LEU A 10 -0.15 -2.06 9.28
N LYS A 11 -0.05 -0.83 9.79
CA LYS A 11 1.12 -0.38 10.56
C LYS A 11 1.39 -1.29 11.76
N GLN A 12 0.34 -1.72 12.45
CA GLN A 12 0.47 -2.57 13.64
C GLN A 12 0.91 -3.99 13.28
N ARG A 13 0.31 -4.59 12.23
CA ARG A 13 0.63 -5.95 11.79
C ARG A 13 2.03 -6.04 11.18
N LEU A 14 2.34 -5.13 10.25
CA LEU A 14 3.61 -5.12 9.52
C LEU A 14 4.74 -4.45 10.30
N LYS A 15 4.44 -3.89 11.48
CA LYS A 15 5.36 -3.11 12.33
C LYS A 15 6.14 -2.04 11.55
N THR A 16 5.53 -1.53 10.49
CA THR A 16 6.15 -0.60 9.55
C THR A 16 5.18 0.54 9.35
N GLU A 17 5.59 1.76 9.70
CA GLU A 17 4.79 2.97 9.45
C GLU A 17 5.07 3.53 8.06
N ARG A 18 6.35 3.57 7.69
CA ARG A 18 6.83 4.14 6.44
C ARG A 18 8.02 3.34 5.97
N GLU A 19 8.12 3.16 4.66
CA GLU A 19 9.33 2.66 4.02
C GLU A 19 9.57 3.33 2.66
N THR A 20 10.72 3.07 2.08
CA THR A 20 11.07 3.50 0.73
C THR A 20 11.31 2.28 -0.14
N LEU A 21 10.69 2.24 -1.32
CA LEU A 21 10.84 1.14 -2.26
C LEU A 21 11.45 1.65 -3.58
N GLU A 22 12.39 0.89 -4.14
CA GLU A 22 12.83 1.12 -5.51
C GLU A 22 11.68 0.78 -6.46
N TRP A 23 11.23 1.77 -7.22
CA TRP A 23 10.05 1.67 -8.07
C TRP A 23 10.45 1.78 -9.52
N LYS A 24 10.03 0.80 -10.33
CA LYS A 24 10.37 0.72 -11.77
C LYS A 24 9.21 1.14 -12.67
N GLY A 25 8.19 1.78 -12.09
CA GLY A 25 6.93 2.08 -12.77
C GLY A 25 5.92 0.95 -12.63
N GLY A 26 4.64 1.30 -12.77
CA GLY A 26 3.51 0.41 -12.57
C GLY A 26 2.36 1.12 -11.87
N CYS A 27 1.31 0.36 -11.55
CA CYS A 27 0.15 0.85 -10.83
C CYS A 27 0.09 0.32 -9.39
N GLY A 28 -0.96 0.70 -8.66
CA GLY A 28 -1.21 0.18 -7.32
C GLY A 28 -1.32 -1.35 -7.24
N ILE A 29 -1.86 -2.01 -8.27
CA ILE A 29 -1.97 -3.49 -8.31
C ILE A 29 -0.58 -4.12 -8.31
N ASP A 30 0.34 -3.60 -9.14
CA ASP A 30 1.72 -4.07 -9.19
C ASP A 30 2.42 -3.88 -7.84
N LEU A 31 2.19 -2.73 -7.20
CA LEU A 31 2.75 -2.44 -5.88
C LEU A 31 2.24 -3.46 -4.85
N LEU A 32 0.94 -3.73 -4.85
CA LEU A 32 0.32 -4.69 -3.93
C LEU A 32 0.90 -6.08 -4.11
N ALA A 33 1.08 -6.53 -5.35
CA ALA A 33 1.69 -7.83 -5.67
C ALA A 33 3.13 -7.92 -5.15
N ILE A 34 3.93 -6.86 -5.34
CA ILE A 34 5.31 -6.78 -4.83
C ILE A 34 5.33 -6.86 -3.30
N LEU A 35 4.43 -6.17 -2.62
CA LEU A 35 4.35 -6.17 -1.16
C LEU A 35 3.94 -7.54 -0.61
N ARG A 36 2.92 -8.19 -1.19
CA ARG A 36 2.47 -9.54 -0.77
C ARG A 36 3.56 -10.61 -0.98
N ALA A 37 4.37 -10.48 -2.02
CA ALA A 37 5.46 -11.42 -2.32
C ALA A 37 6.59 -11.44 -1.26
N ARG A 38 6.57 -10.52 -0.28
CA ARG A 38 7.60 -10.42 0.77
C ARG A 38 7.46 -11.49 1.86
N GLY A 39 6.32 -12.16 1.96
CA GLY A 39 6.11 -13.26 2.89
C GLY A 39 4.69 -13.36 3.41
N ALA A 40 4.41 -14.43 4.16
CA ALA A 40 3.07 -14.76 4.62
C ALA A 40 2.39 -13.65 5.46
N GLU A 41 3.17 -12.90 6.26
CA GLU A 41 2.63 -11.77 7.04
C GLU A 41 2.10 -10.64 6.14
N TRP A 42 2.82 -10.36 5.05
CA TRP A 42 2.42 -9.34 4.07
C TRP A 42 1.23 -9.79 3.24
N ASP A 43 1.24 -11.06 2.82
CA ASP A 43 0.13 -11.67 2.09
C ASP A 43 -1.17 -11.65 2.90
N ASP A 44 -1.14 -12.10 4.16
CA ASP A 44 -2.32 -12.08 5.05
C ASP A 44 -2.79 -10.65 5.36
N ALA A 45 -1.85 -9.75 5.68
CA ALA A 45 -2.18 -8.37 6.02
C ALA A 45 -2.80 -7.61 4.84
N LEU A 46 -2.38 -7.90 3.61
CA LEU A 46 -2.81 -7.23 2.40
C LEU A 46 -3.74 -8.11 1.54
N ALA A 47 -4.33 -9.18 2.07
CA ALA A 47 -5.11 -10.17 1.32
C ALA A 47 -6.24 -9.57 0.46
N GLU A 48 -6.62 -10.24 -0.62
CA GLU A 48 -7.62 -9.75 -1.59
C GLU A 48 -9.01 -9.51 -1.00
N ASP A 49 -9.38 -10.28 0.02
CA ASP A 49 -10.64 -10.14 0.75
C ASP A 49 -10.72 -8.86 1.59
N LYS A 50 -9.59 -8.21 1.85
CA LYS A 50 -9.53 -6.99 2.67
C LYS A 50 -9.76 -5.76 1.79
N ILE A 51 -10.67 -4.89 2.23
CA ILE A 51 -11.03 -3.66 1.52
C ILE A 51 -10.00 -2.57 1.84
N PHE A 52 -9.10 -2.29 0.92
CA PHE A 52 -8.12 -1.21 1.05
C PHE A 52 -8.37 -0.08 0.05
N ARG A 53 -7.99 1.14 0.44
CA ARG A 53 -7.87 2.27 -0.47
C ARG A 53 -6.40 2.63 -0.65
N ILE A 54 -6.01 2.88 -1.89
CA ILE A 54 -4.70 3.43 -2.21
C ILE A 54 -4.80 4.95 -2.33
N VAL A 55 -3.79 5.63 -1.80
CA VAL A 55 -3.64 7.08 -1.88
C VAL A 55 -2.34 7.37 -2.58
N ILE A 56 -2.35 8.08 -3.70
CA ILE A 56 -1.14 8.50 -4.41
C ILE A 56 -1.05 10.02 -4.29
N ASN A 57 0.06 10.54 -3.77
CA ASN A 57 0.29 11.97 -3.56
C ASN A 57 -0.89 12.67 -2.85
N LYS A 58 -1.34 12.09 -1.74
CA LYS A 58 -2.45 12.58 -0.89
C LYS A 58 -3.83 12.59 -1.56
N GLN A 59 -3.99 11.92 -2.69
CA GLN A 59 -5.27 11.74 -3.36
C GLN A 59 -5.67 10.26 -3.39
N ILE A 60 -6.92 9.94 -3.03
CA ILE A 60 -7.44 8.57 -3.18
C ILE A 60 -7.49 8.26 -4.67
N SER A 61 -6.85 7.16 -5.06
CA SER A 61 -6.72 6.74 -6.45
C SER A 61 -7.25 5.32 -6.63
N PRO A 62 -7.68 4.95 -7.84
CA PRO A 62 -7.95 3.55 -8.16
C PRO A 62 -6.65 2.73 -8.11
N TRP A 63 -6.76 1.42 -7.87
CA TRP A 63 -5.62 0.52 -7.87
C TRP A 63 -4.90 0.45 -9.22
N GLU A 64 -5.61 0.72 -10.31
CA GLU A 64 -5.07 0.79 -11.67
C GLU A 64 -4.36 2.13 -11.98
N ALA A 65 -4.40 3.10 -11.06
CA ALA A 65 -3.70 4.37 -11.26
C ALA A 65 -2.18 4.17 -11.28
N GLU A 66 -1.53 4.81 -12.25
CA GLU A 66 -0.08 4.83 -12.35
C GLU A 66 0.54 5.54 -11.14
N ILE A 67 1.57 4.92 -10.57
CA ILE A 67 2.35 5.50 -9.48
C ILE A 67 3.59 6.16 -10.10
N PRO A 68 3.68 7.50 -10.09
CA PRO A 68 4.83 8.19 -10.63
C PRO A 68 6.08 7.94 -9.78
N ASP A 69 7.27 8.11 -10.37
CA ASP A 69 8.50 8.06 -9.60
C ASP A 69 8.53 9.20 -8.56
N GLY A 70 9.07 8.90 -7.38
CA GLY A 70 9.09 9.86 -6.26
C GLY A 70 7.75 9.99 -5.52
N ALA A 71 6.70 9.28 -5.93
CA ALA A 71 5.39 9.37 -5.31
C ALA A 71 5.39 8.96 -3.83
N GLU A 72 4.45 9.56 -3.10
CA GLU A 72 4.03 9.10 -1.79
C GLU A 72 2.77 8.26 -1.93
N VAL A 73 2.83 6.99 -1.52
CA VAL A 73 1.75 6.02 -1.63
C VAL A 73 1.28 5.61 -0.24
N GLY A 74 0.01 5.84 0.07
CA GLY A 74 -0.63 5.43 1.32
C GLY A 74 -1.53 4.20 1.13
N LEU A 75 -1.39 3.21 2.00
CA LEU A 75 -2.31 2.08 2.11
C LEU A 75 -3.25 2.30 3.29
N LEU A 76 -4.49 2.63 2.98
CA LEU A 76 -5.54 2.89 3.96
C LEU A 76 -6.41 1.64 4.13
N PRO A 77 -6.36 0.95 5.29
CA PRO A 77 -7.36 -0.04 5.64
C PRO A 77 -8.74 0.62 5.75
N PRO A 78 -9.83 -0.16 5.70
CA PRO A 78 -11.15 0.40 5.85
C PRO A 78 -11.22 0.97 7.27
N VAL A 79 -11.63 2.23 7.38
CA VAL A 79 -11.90 2.82 8.69
C VAL A 79 -13.11 2.08 9.26
N THR A 80 -12.90 1.26 10.29
CA THR A 80 -13.99 0.81 11.16
C THR A 80 -14.39 2.01 12.03
N GLY A 81 -15.10 2.96 11.42
CA GLY A 81 -15.77 4.03 12.15
C GLY A 81 -17.11 3.52 12.64
N GLY A 82 -17.34 3.63 13.97
CA GLY A 82 -18.68 3.57 14.55
C GLY A 82 -19.51 4.81 14.23
#